data_AF-A0A539E4B3-F1
#
_entry.id   AF-A0A539E4B3-F1
#
_cell.length_a   1.000
_cell.length_b   1.000
_cell.length_c   1.000
_cell.angle_alpha   90.00
_cell.angle_beta   90.00
_cell.angle_gamma   90.00
#
_symmetry.space_group_name_H-M   'P 1'
#
loop_
_entity.id
_entity.type
_entity.pdbx_description
1 polymer ?
#
loop_
_entity_poly.entity_id
_entity_poly.type
_entity_poly.pdbx_seq_one_letter_code
_entity_poly.pdbx_strand_id
1 'polypeptide(L)'
;MRRSHLLALAFALTAAGVIAGCSSSDSTAPVSSVLPSRTVDAGAVEVVITPTRLDADGAIFAIVLDTHSVDLSLDLSASAVLVVGDATWTAAEWTGSEQGGHHREGELRFDAEGPLAGTALLTISGLPSPVEVSWDVGGG
;
A
#
# COMPACT_ATOMS: atom_id res chain seq x y z
N MET A 1 33.99 -52.61 -51.56
CA MET A 1 32.54 -52.43 -51.29
C MET A 1 32.12 -51.06 -51.82
N ARG A 2 31.13 -51.04 -52.72
CA ARG A 2 30.15 -49.99 -53.14
C ARG A 2 30.55 -48.50 -52.92
N ARG A 3 30.73 -47.68 -53.98
CA ARG A 3 29.71 -46.92 -54.78
C ARG A 3 28.89 -45.94 -53.90
N SER A 4 28.59 -44.67 -54.18
CA SER A 4 28.73 -43.74 -55.32
C SER A 4 28.00 -42.41 -54.94
N HIS A 5 28.43 -41.30 -55.53
CA HIS A 5 27.72 -40.06 -55.95
C HIS A 5 26.49 -39.46 -55.22
N LEU A 6 26.64 -38.16 -54.91
CA LEU A 6 25.76 -36.99 -55.08
C LEU A 6 24.30 -37.16 -55.61
N LEU A 7 23.48 -36.21 -55.11
CA LEU A 7 22.18 -35.69 -55.59
C LEU A 7 20.89 -36.43 -55.19
N ALA A 8 20.12 -35.79 -54.30
CA ALA A 8 18.66 -35.75 -54.35
C ALA A 8 18.23 -34.39 -53.77
N LEU A 9 17.93 -33.41 -54.62
CA LEU A 9 16.62 -33.09 -55.20
C LEU A 9 15.87 -32.07 -54.32
N ALA A 10 15.76 -30.86 -54.84
CA ALA A 10 14.91 -29.80 -54.31
C ALA A 10 13.43 -30.22 -54.40
N PHE A 11 12.66 -29.87 -53.37
CA PHE A 11 11.23 -29.61 -53.55
C PHE A 11 10.84 -28.43 -52.66
N ALA A 12 10.66 -27.27 -53.31
CA ALA A 12 9.95 -26.16 -52.74
C ALA A 12 8.44 -26.46 -52.84
N LEU A 13 7.73 -26.42 -51.72
CA LEU A 13 6.28 -26.24 -51.74
C LEU A 13 5.88 -25.27 -50.61
N THR A 14 5.48 -24.09 -51.05
CA THR A 14 4.74 -23.08 -50.31
C THR A 14 3.40 -23.64 -49.82
N ALA A 15 2.99 -23.33 -48.59
CA ALA A 15 1.80 -22.51 -48.30
C ALA A 15 1.22 -22.73 -46.89
N ALA A 16 0.58 -21.66 -46.42
CA ALA A 16 -0.43 -21.57 -45.37
C ALA A 16 0.07 -21.57 -43.91
N GLY A 17 0.40 -20.35 -43.46
CA GLY A 17 0.37 -20.00 -42.06
C GLY A 17 -1.04 -20.07 -41.49
N VAL A 18 -1.13 -20.66 -40.31
CA VAL A 18 -2.18 -20.40 -39.32
C VAL A 18 -1.43 -20.32 -37.99
N ILE A 19 -0.96 -19.12 -37.68
CA ILE A 19 -0.57 -18.75 -36.33
C ILE A 19 -1.86 -18.75 -35.50
N ALA A 20 -2.15 -19.89 -34.88
CA ALA A 20 -3.14 -19.94 -33.81
C ALA A 20 -2.71 -18.93 -32.75
N GLY A 21 -3.47 -17.84 -32.64
CA GLY A 21 -3.18 -16.75 -31.73
C GLY A 21 -2.96 -17.29 -30.33
N CYS A 22 -1.76 -17.07 -29.79
CA CYS A 22 -1.57 -17.05 -28.36
C CYS A 22 -2.38 -15.86 -27.86
N SER A 23 -3.62 -16.10 -27.47
CA SER A 23 -4.32 -15.18 -26.57
C SER A 23 -3.51 -15.18 -25.28
N SER A 24 -2.55 -14.25 -25.20
CA SER A 24 -2.01 -13.81 -23.92
C SER A 24 -3.20 -13.24 -23.17
N SER A 25 -3.84 -14.08 -22.37
CA SER A 25 -4.73 -13.62 -21.33
C SER A 25 -3.88 -12.75 -20.44
N ASP A 26 -3.98 -11.44 -20.64
CA ASP A 26 -3.53 -10.44 -19.68
C ASP A 26 -4.37 -10.67 -18.43
N SER A 27 -3.92 -11.60 -17.59
CA SER A 27 -4.45 -11.77 -16.26
C SER A 27 -3.91 -10.59 -15.46
N THR A 28 -4.59 -9.47 -15.57
CA THR A 28 -4.55 -8.41 -14.57
C THR A 28 -5.09 -9.01 -13.27
N ALA A 29 -4.20 -9.69 -12.54
CA ALA A 29 -4.45 -10.00 -11.14
C ALA A 29 -4.47 -8.66 -10.38
N PRO A 30 -5.46 -8.40 -9.51
CA PRO A 30 -5.39 -7.23 -8.64
C PRO A 30 -4.14 -7.38 -7.77
N VAL A 31 -3.15 -6.53 -8.00
CA VAL A 31 -2.03 -6.40 -7.09
C VAL A 31 -2.57 -5.68 -5.85
N SER A 32 -2.94 -6.42 -4.82
CA SER A 32 -3.01 -5.85 -3.47
C SER A 32 -1.57 -5.47 -3.10
N SER A 33 -1.19 -4.23 -3.36
CA SER A 33 0.11 -3.70 -2.94
C SER A 33 0.14 -3.63 -1.43
N VAL A 34 0.89 -4.53 -0.78
CA VAL A 34 1.18 -4.42 0.64
C VAL A 34 2.08 -3.19 0.83
N LEU A 35 1.54 -2.14 1.45
CA LEU A 35 2.26 -0.91 1.72
C LEU A 35 3.20 -1.10 2.93
N PRO A 36 4.43 -0.55 2.90
CA PRO A 36 5.39 -0.75 3.98
C PRO A 36 5.01 0.03 5.25
N SER A 37 5.34 -0.53 6.42
CA SER A 37 5.28 0.20 7.69
C SER A 37 6.23 1.40 7.70
N ARG A 38 5.90 2.41 8.51
CA ARG A 38 6.71 3.61 8.75
C ARG A 38 6.97 3.74 10.24
N THR A 39 8.20 4.06 10.61
CA THR A 39 8.59 4.38 11.99
C THR A 39 9.03 5.84 12.04
N VAL A 40 8.53 6.59 13.01
CA VAL A 40 8.82 8.02 13.19
C VAL A 40 9.09 8.32 14.67
N ASP A 41 10.19 9.01 14.93
CA ASP A 41 10.48 9.60 16.24
C ASP A 41 9.75 10.95 16.37
N ALA A 42 8.62 10.95 17.07
CA ALA A 42 7.80 12.11 17.37
C ALA A 42 8.29 12.83 18.65
N GLY A 43 9.54 13.27 18.63
CA GLY A 43 10.24 13.78 19.81
C GLY A 43 10.67 12.64 20.73
N ALA A 44 9.99 12.45 21.86
CA ALA A 44 10.31 11.38 22.83
C ALA A 44 9.42 10.13 22.69
N VAL A 45 8.61 10.06 21.63
CA VAL A 45 7.68 8.97 21.35
C VAL A 45 8.08 8.32 20.02
N GLU A 46 8.35 7.02 20.01
CA GLU A 46 8.48 6.25 18.78
C GLU A 46 7.08 5.86 18.31
N VAL A 47 6.78 6.11 17.03
CA VAL A 47 5.50 5.79 16.42
C VAL A 47 5.71 4.87 15.23
N VAL A 48 5.14 3.67 15.29
CA VAL A 48 5.12 2.72 14.18
C VAL A 48 3.73 2.68 13.57
N ILE A 49 3.64 2.87 12.26
CA ILE A 49 2.39 2.93 11.51
C ILE A 49 2.44 1.91 10.37
N THR A 50 1.52 0.96 10.39
CA THR A 50 1.41 -0.10 9.38
C THR A 50 0.07 -0.02 8.67
N PRO A 51 0.02 0.31 7.38
CA PRO A 51 -1.23 0.24 6.62
C PRO A 51 -1.69 -1.22 6.52
N THR A 52 -2.88 -1.51 7.02
CA THR A 52 -3.51 -2.84 6.90
C THR A 52 -4.61 -2.85 5.83
N ARG A 53 -5.19 -1.68 5.56
CA ARG A 53 -6.10 -1.44 4.42
C ARG A 53 -5.94 0.00 3.93
N LEU A 54 -5.94 0.18 2.62
CA LEU A 54 -6.06 1.50 1.98
C LEU A 54 -6.66 1.29 0.59
N ASP A 55 -7.98 1.40 0.50
CA ASP A 55 -8.78 1.08 -0.68
C ASP A 55 -9.97 2.04 -0.83
N ALA A 56 -10.85 1.77 -1.80
CA ALA A 56 -12.01 2.60 -2.09
C ALA A 56 -13.06 2.63 -0.95
N ASP A 57 -12.99 1.69 0.01
CA ASP A 57 -13.89 1.65 1.15
C ASP A 57 -13.34 2.43 2.35
N GLY A 58 -12.05 2.78 2.34
CA GLY A 58 -11.40 3.56 3.41
C GLY A 58 -9.97 3.11 3.72
N ALA A 59 -9.48 3.51 4.90
CA ALA A 59 -8.14 3.20 5.36
C ALA A 59 -8.15 2.62 6.78
N ILE A 60 -7.23 1.71 7.06
CA ILE A 60 -6.96 1.17 8.39
C ILE A 60 -5.44 1.14 8.57
N PHE A 61 -4.97 1.75 9.66
CA PHE A 61 -3.57 1.72 10.08
C PHE A 61 -3.46 1.09 11.46
N ALA A 62 -2.64 0.06 11.60
CA ALA A 62 -2.18 -0.39 12.91
C ALA A 62 -1.12 0.59 13.41
N ILE A 63 -1.29 1.13 14.61
CA ILE A 63 -0.40 2.12 15.22
C ILE A 63 0.11 1.58 16.55
N VAL A 64 1.42 1.69 16.75
CA VAL A 64 2.10 1.47 18.03
C VAL A 64 2.79 2.78 18.43
N LEU A 65 2.56 3.23 19.65
CA LEU A 65 3.22 4.37 20.27
C LEU A 65 3.98 3.87 21.49
N ASP A 66 5.27 4.19 21.58
CA ASP A 66 6.11 3.80 22.69
C ASP A 66 6.93 4.98 23.21
N THR A 67 7.01 5.13 24.53
CA THR A 67 7.82 6.17 25.17
C THR A 67 8.23 5.76 26.58
N HIS A 68 9.24 6.44 27.11
CA HIS A 68 9.74 6.23 28.47
C HIS A 68 9.71 7.51 29.32
N SER A 69 9.16 8.60 28.79
CA SER A 69 9.34 9.93 29.40
C SER A 69 8.10 10.83 29.40
N VAL A 70 7.10 10.55 28.55
CA VAL A 70 5.86 11.33 28.48
C VAL A 70 4.65 10.43 28.66
N ASP A 71 3.53 11.02 29.07
CA ASP A 71 2.23 10.35 29.12
C ASP A 71 1.52 10.46 27.76
N LEU A 72 0.92 9.35 27.30
CA LEU A 72 0.28 9.24 25.98
C LEU A 72 -1.23 9.54 26.04
N SER A 73 -1.62 10.70 26.56
CA SER A 73 -3.02 11.15 26.73
C SER A 73 -3.68 11.77 25.49
N LEU A 74 -3.05 11.68 24.32
CA LEU A 74 -3.62 12.17 23.06
C LEU A 74 -4.89 11.42 22.66
N ASP A 75 -5.93 12.13 22.24
CA ASP A 75 -7.03 11.52 21.48
C ASP A 75 -6.62 11.34 20.01
N LEU A 76 -6.32 10.10 19.63
CA LEU A 76 -5.87 9.75 18.28
C LEU A 76 -6.94 10.00 17.22
N SER A 77 -8.22 9.79 17.54
CA SER A 77 -9.33 10.08 16.64
C SER A 77 -9.42 11.58 16.32
N ALA A 78 -9.27 12.42 17.35
CA ALA A 78 -9.37 13.87 17.17
C ALA A 78 -8.12 14.50 16.54
N SER A 79 -7.00 13.79 16.49
CA SER A 79 -5.68 14.36 16.16
C SER A 79 -5.10 13.87 14.85
N ALA A 80 -5.79 12.96 14.16
CA ALA A 80 -5.31 12.36 12.94
C ALA A 80 -6.12 12.85 11.71
N VAL A 81 -5.40 13.12 10.63
CA VAL A 81 -5.97 13.49 9.33
C VAL A 81 -5.26 12.68 8.26
N LEU A 82 -6.02 12.10 7.34
CA LEU A 82 -5.49 11.41 6.17
C LEU A 82 -5.84 12.22 4.93
N VAL A 83 -4.86 12.59 4.12
CA VAL A 83 -5.07 13.21 2.80
C VAL A 83 -4.72 12.19 1.73
N VAL A 84 -5.64 11.90 0.81
CA VAL A 84 -5.45 10.98 -0.33
C VAL A 84 -5.62 11.76 -1.62
N GLY A 85 -4.52 12.01 -2.33
CA GLY A 85 -4.53 12.91 -3.48
C GLY A 85 -4.98 14.30 -3.05
N ASP A 86 -6.12 14.75 -3.57
CA ASP A 86 -6.75 16.04 -3.21
C ASP A 86 -7.88 15.91 -2.17
N ALA A 87 -8.20 14.69 -1.72
CA ALA A 87 -9.26 14.41 -0.77
C ALA A 87 -8.74 14.37 0.67
N THR A 88 -9.43 15.02 1.61
CA THR A 88 -9.12 14.99 3.04
C THR A 88 -10.13 14.11 3.76
N TRP A 89 -9.67 13.07 4.46
CA TRP A 89 -10.47 12.14 5.24
C TRP A 89 -10.27 12.48 6.71
N THR A 90 -11.35 12.89 7.39
CA THR A 90 -11.27 13.41 8.77
C THR A 90 -12.07 12.61 9.79
N ALA A 91 -12.93 11.70 9.34
CA ALA A 91 -13.70 10.80 10.19
C ALA A 91 -12.81 9.65 10.73
N ALA A 92 -11.86 9.99 11.60
CA ALA A 92 -10.92 9.03 12.17
C ALA A 92 -11.51 8.32 13.41
N GLU A 93 -11.46 6.99 13.44
CA GLU A 93 -11.89 6.17 14.57
C GLU A 93 -10.72 5.35 15.15
N TRP A 94 -10.44 5.53 16.43
CA TRP A 94 -9.45 4.77 17.17
C TRP A 94 -10.08 3.58 17.89
N THR A 95 -9.53 2.39 17.68
CA THR A 95 -9.85 1.19 18.45
C THR A 95 -8.55 0.57 18.98
N GLY A 96 -8.33 0.61 20.29
CA GLY A 96 -7.10 0.12 20.89
C GLY A 96 -6.96 0.53 22.35
N SER A 97 -5.72 0.66 22.82
CA SER A 97 -5.41 1.16 24.16
C SER A 97 -6.08 2.51 24.41
N GLU A 98 -6.66 2.66 25.60
CA GLU A 98 -7.22 3.92 26.10
C GLU A 98 -6.13 5.01 26.22
N GLN A 99 -6.55 6.25 26.46
CA GLN A 99 -5.64 7.38 26.64
C GLN A 99 -4.79 7.24 27.92
N GLY A 100 -3.53 7.68 27.85
CA GLY A 100 -2.57 7.70 28.96
C GLY A 100 -1.53 6.58 28.88
N GLY A 101 -0.66 6.53 29.89
CA GLY A 101 0.41 5.54 29.99
C GLY A 101 1.61 5.84 29.09
N HIS A 102 2.44 4.83 28.86
CA HIS A 102 3.72 4.95 28.15
C HIS A 102 3.81 4.07 26.89
N HIS A 103 2.81 3.23 26.68
CA HIS A 103 2.69 2.39 25.49
C HIS A 103 1.21 2.34 25.08
N ARG A 104 0.92 2.51 23.79
CA ARG A 104 -0.42 2.39 23.24
C ARG A 104 -0.37 1.69 21.89
N GLU A 105 -1.28 0.75 21.68
CA GLU A 105 -1.41 0.00 20.43
C GLU A 105 -2.88 -0.08 20.02
N GLY A 106 -3.14 -0.05 18.72
CA GLY A 106 -4.48 -0.17 18.18
C GLY A 106 -4.56 0.12 16.69
N GLU A 107 -5.78 0.33 16.22
CA GLU A 107 -6.07 0.64 14.83
C GLU A 107 -6.76 1.99 14.71
N LEU A 108 -6.28 2.78 13.77
CA LEU A 108 -6.88 4.03 13.34
C LEU A 108 -7.56 3.82 11.98
N ARG A 109 -8.86 4.07 11.93
CA ARG A 109 -9.70 3.85 10.75
C ARG A 109 -10.19 5.17 10.17
N PHE A 110 -10.29 5.25 8.86
CA PHE A 110 -10.90 6.37 8.16
C PHE A 110 -11.92 5.84 7.14
N ASP A 111 -13.08 6.49 7.07
CA ASP A 111 -13.99 6.31 5.95
C ASP A 111 -13.42 6.99 4.69
N ALA A 112 -13.67 6.41 3.51
CA ALA A 112 -13.26 7.00 2.25
C ALA A 112 -14.08 8.25 1.92
N GLU A 113 -13.42 9.38 1.72
CA GLU A 113 -14.03 10.63 1.27
C GLU A 113 -13.48 11.07 -0.09
N GLY A 114 -13.68 10.28 -1.15
CA GLY A 114 -13.27 10.63 -2.52
C GLY A 114 -12.47 9.54 -3.23
N PRO A 115 -11.79 9.88 -4.35
CA PRO A 115 -11.05 8.89 -5.14
C PRO A 115 -9.78 8.43 -4.40
N LEU A 116 -9.45 7.15 -4.56
CA LEU A 116 -8.20 6.56 -4.07
C LEU A 116 -7.13 6.62 -5.17
N ALA A 117 -6.42 7.74 -5.28
CA ALA A 117 -5.33 7.88 -6.23
C ALA A 117 -4.28 8.91 -5.77
N GLY A 118 -3.02 8.68 -6.13
CA GLY A 118 -1.92 9.60 -5.87
C GLY A 118 -1.15 9.24 -4.61
N THR A 119 -1.01 10.18 -3.68
CA THR A 119 -0.28 9.98 -2.43
C THR A 119 -1.25 10.02 -1.26
N ALA A 120 -1.15 9.05 -0.36
CA ALA A 120 -1.81 9.05 0.94
C ALA A 120 -0.84 9.59 1.99
N LEU A 121 -1.17 10.74 2.59
CA LEU A 121 -0.41 11.41 3.65
C LEU A 121 -1.21 11.35 4.95
N LEU A 122 -0.70 10.62 5.94
CA LEU A 122 -1.25 10.59 7.29
C LEU A 122 -0.48 11.57 8.17
N THR A 123 -1.21 12.49 8.81
CA THR A 123 -0.69 13.41 9.82
C THR A 123 -1.30 13.07 11.17
N ILE A 124 -0.47 12.97 12.22
CA ILE A 124 -0.92 12.85 13.62
C ILE A 124 -0.30 14.00 14.41
N SER A 125 -1.16 14.88 14.93
CA SER A 125 -0.76 16.02 15.75
C SER A 125 -0.86 15.72 17.24
N GLY A 126 -0.42 16.64 18.10
CA GLY A 126 -0.59 16.54 19.56
C GLY A 126 0.40 15.63 20.30
N LEU A 127 1.26 14.92 19.58
CA LEU A 127 2.50 14.35 20.12
C LEU A 127 3.57 15.45 20.32
N PRO A 128 4.69 15.17 21.02
CA PRO A 128 5.76 16.17 21.22
C PRO A 128 6.34 16.73 19.91
N SER A 129 6.24 15.98 18.81
CA SER A 129 6.42 16.49 17.45
C SER A 129 5.35 15.86 16.53
N PRO A 130 4.85 16.59 15.52
CA PRO A 130 3.86 16.02 14.61
C PRO A 130 4.47 14.85 13.82
N VAL A 131 3.65 13.84 13.56
CA VAL A 131 4.00 12.73 12.68
C VAL A 131 3.41 13.02 11.31
N GLU A 132 4.21 12.87 10.26
CA GLU A 132 3.79 12.93 8.86
C GLU A 132 4.41 11.75 8.11
N VAL A 133 3.58 10.89 7.54
CA VAL A 133 4.03 9.72 6.78
C VAL A 133 3.21 9.55 5.51
N SER A 134 3.86 9.11 4.43
CA SER A 134 3.19 8.95 3.15
C SER A 134 3.46 7.63 2.44
N TRP A 135 2.48 7.26 1.61
CA TRP A 135 2.50 6.11 0.72
C TRP A 135 1.96 6.50 -0.65
N ASP A 136 2.56 5.93 -1.69
CA ASP A 136 1.99 6.03 -3.04
C ASP A 136 0.86 5.01 -3.17
N VAL A 137 -0.35 5.52 -3.39
CA VAL A 137 -1.53 4.72 -3.74
C VAL A 137 -1.66 4.78 -5.24
N GLY A 138 -1.14 3.74 -5.90
CA GLY A 138 -1.22 3.61 -7.35
C GLY A 138 -2.66 3.80 -7.82
N GLY A 139 -2.88 4.74 -8.74
CA GLY A 139 -4.16 4.88 -9.41
C GLY A 139 -4.41 3.60 -10.21
N GLY A 140 -5.52 2.92 -9.91
CA GLY A 140 -5.99 1.76 -10.69
C GLY A 140 -6.24 2.09 -12.15
#